data_AF-A0ABC8EPI8-F1
#
_entry.id   AF-A0ABC8EPI8-F1
#
_cell.length_a   1.000
_cell.length_b   1.000
_cell.length_c   1.000
_cell.angle_alpha   90.00
_cell.angle_beta   90.00
_cell.angle_gamma   90.00
#
_symmetry.space_group_name_H-M   'P 1'
#
loop_
_entity.id
_entity.type
_entity.pdbx_description
1 polymer ?
#
loop_
_entity_poly.entity_id
_entity_poly.type
_entity_poly.pdbx_seq_one_letter_code
_entity_poly.pdbx_strand_id
1 'polypeptide(L)'
;MGKLSKAFEKQNKASQKANSEKVLSFSRLQEPTSSNAHEKAADSEIPPEHKLDPILMCLHEPNSIWAEQIRILKTRLLFPKDGKVQKMLMVTSAMPGEGKSVVASNLAISIAQNVNEKVLLIDCDLRRPTRP
;
A
#
# COMPACT_ATOMS: atom_id res chain seq x y z
N MET A 1 40.30 18.94 -13.25
CA MET A 1 39.15 18.36 -12.51
C MET A 1 38.56 19.43 -11.59
N GLY A 2 37.42 20.08 -11.78
CA GLY A 2 36.25 19.96 -12.65
C GLY A 2 35.11 20.51 -11.80
N LYS A 3 34.73 21.79 -11.97
CA LYS A 3 33.79 22.52 -11.08
C LYS A 3 32.44 21.81 -10.87
N LEU A 4 32.08 20.91 -11.79
CA LEU A 4 30.91 20.02 -11.75
C LEU A 4 30.94 18.99 -10.61
N SER A 5 32.11 18.43 -10.26
CA SER A 5 32.22 17.45 -9.16
C SER A 5 31.90 18.07 -7.79
N LYS A 6 32.35 19.30 -7.55
CA LYS A 6 32.05 20.04 -6.31
C LYS A 6 30.55 20.40 -6.19
N ALA A 7 29.85 20.57 -7.31
CA ALA A 7 28.41 20.86 -7.32
C ALA A 7 27.59 19.61 -6.94
N PHE A 8 27.93 18.44 -7.50
CA PHE A 8 27.28 17.16 -7.17
C PHE A 8 27.51 16.74 -5.71
N GLU A 9 28.73 16.94 -5.18
CA GLU A 9 29.03 16.60 -3.78
C GLU A 9 28.28 17.50 -2.78
N LYS A 10 28.11 18.79 -3.12
CA LYS A 10 27.32 19.74 -2.33
C LYS A 10 25.83 19.37 -2.34
N GLN A 11 25.31 18.90 -3.46
CA GLN A 11 23.91 18.46 -3.58
C GLN A 11 23.66 17.17 -2.78
N ASN A 12 24.59 16.19 -2.83
CA ASN A 12 24.48 14.97 -2.01
C ASN A 12 24.59 15.25 -0.50
N LYS A 13 25.46 16.18 -0.08
CA LYS A 13 25.54 16.61 1.33
C LYS A 13 24.27 17.31 1.81
N ALA A 14 23.63 18.12 0.96
CA ALA A 14 22.37 18.78 1.29
C ALA A 14 21.21 17.77 1.46
N SER A 15 21.12 16.77 0.58
CA SER A 15 20.12 15.70 0.65
C SER A 15 20.33 14.79 1.86
N GLN A 16 21.58 14.52 2.25
CA GLN A 16 21.89 13.73 3.45
C GLN A 16 21.54 14.48 4.75
N LYS A 17 21.75 15.80 4.80
CA LYS A 17 21.44 16.63 5.98
C LYS A 17 19.94 16.80 6.22
N ALA A 18 19.16 16.93 5.14
CA ALA A 18 17.71 16.97 5.19
C ALA A 18 17.09 15.62 5.63
N ASN A 19 17.76 14.50 5.31
CA ASN A 19 17.35 13.17 5.75
C ASN A 19 17.75 12.90 7.20
N SER A 20 18.90 13.41 7.67
CA SER A 20 19.32 13.26 9.07
C SER A 20 18.41 14.02 10.04
N GLU A 21 17.91 15.20 9.68
CA GLU A 21 16.98 15.96 10.53
C GLU A 21 15.58 15.33 10.61
N LYS A 22 15.14 14.63 9.55
CA LYS A 22 13.85 13.92 9.51
C LYS A 22 13.87 12.59 10.26
N VAL A 23 15.03 11.95 10.38
CA VAL A 23 15.21 10.69 11.13
C VAL A 23 15.24 10.95 12.65
N LEU A 24 15.69 12.13 13.08
CA LEU A 24 15.82 12.49 14.50
C LEU A 24 14.50 12.75 15.23
N SER A 25 13.38 12.95 14.53
CA SER A 25 12.06 13.13 15.17
C SER A 25 11.25 11.85 15.32
N PHE A 26 11.71 10.72 14.76
CA PHE A 26 11.02 9.44 14.83
C PHE A 26 11.69 8.41 15.76
N SER A 27 12.89 8.70 16.25
CA SER A 27 13.72 7.78 17.05
C SER A 27 13.50 7.86 18.57
N ARG A 28 12.25 8.06 19.04
CA ARG A 28 11.96 8.14 20.49
C ARG A 28 10.75 7.35 20.97
N LEU A 29 10.63 6.09 20.56
CA LEU A 29 10.02 5.07 21.41
C LEU A 29 11.10 4.03 21.74
N GLN A 30 11.59 4.10 22.97
CA GLN A 30 12.66 3.29 23.55
C GLN A 30 12.34 1.80 23.50
N GLU A 31 13.35 0.99 23.17
CA GLU A 31 13.37 -0.43 23.58
C GLU A 31 13.61 -0.52 25.09
N PRO A 32 12.90 -1.39 25.84
CA PRO A 32 13.36 -1.79 27.16
C PRO A 32 14.38 -2.93 27.02
N THR A 33 15.60 -2.65 27.48
CA THR A 33 16.67 -3.62 27.72
C THR A 33 16.31 -4.57 28.87
N SER A 34 16.85 -5.78 28.74
CA SER A 34 16.62 -6.99 29.51
C SER A 34 16.96 -6.91 31.00
N SER A 35 16.10 -7.50 31.83
CA SER A 35 16.51 -8.22 33.04
C SER A 35 15.55 -9.39 33.26
N ASN A 36 16.10 -10.59 33.20
CA ASN A 36 15.40 -11.88 33.21
C ASN A 36 14.66 -12.14 34.54
N ALA A 37 13.33 -12.25 34.49
CA ALA A 37 12.54 -13.13 35.34
C ALA A 37 11.06 -13.05 34.92
N HIS A 38 10.69 -13.78 33.87
CA HIS A 38 9.41 -14.51 33.74
C HIS A 38 9.43 -15.25 32.40
N GLU A 39 10.12 -16.38 32.46
CA GLU A 39 10.10 -17.48 31.53
C GLU A 39 8.66 -17.99 31.36
N LYS A 40 8.01 -17.52 30.29
CA LYS A 40 7.05 -18.21 29.41
C LYS A 40 6.45 -17.14 28.50
N ALA A 41 7.20 -16.79 27.47
CA ALA A 41 6.61 -16.18 26.29
C ALA A 41 5.61 -17.22 25.76
N ALA A 42 4.33 -17.00 26.06
CA ALA A 42 3.26 -17.72 25.39
C ALA A 42 3.51 -17.54 23.90
N ASP A 43 3.66 -18.66 23.20
CA ASP A 43 3.60 -18.72 21.75
C ASP A 43 2.41 -17.87 21.32
N SER A 44 2.67 -16.65 20.84
CA SER A 44 1.66 -15.87 20.17
C SER A 44 1.49 -16.56 18.83
N GLU A 45 0.69 -17.62 18.84
CA GLU A 45 0.18 -18.30 17.67
C GLU A 45 -0.23 -17.20 16.69
N ILE A 46 0.58 -17.02 15.64
CA ILE A 46 0.15 -16.26 14.48
C ILE A 46 -1.15 -16.95 14.08
N PRO A 47 -2.31 -16.25 14.10
CA PRO A 47 -3.59 -16.86 13.78
C PRO A 47 -3.45 -17.65 12.48
N PRO A 48 -4.03 -18.86 12.39
CA PRO A 48 -3.80 -19.77 11.29
C PRO A 48 -3.99 -19.01 9.98
N GLU A 49 -3.04 -19.15 9.06
CA GLU A 49 -2.99 -18.50 7.75
C GLU A 49 -4.40 -18.13 7.26
N HIS A 50 -4.81 -16.86 7.42
CA HIS A 50 -6.09 -16.42 6.90
C HIS A 50 -6.00 -16.51 5.38
N LYS A 51 -6.56 -17.59 4.81
CA LYS A 51 -6.73 -17.70 3.37
C LYS A 51 -7.46 -16.44 2.91
N LEU A 52 -6.79 -15.71 2.02
CA LEU A 52 -7.37 -14.56 1.34
C LEU A 52 -8.64 -15.01 0.60
N ASP A 53 -9.63 -14.12 0.50
CA ASP A 53 -10.91 -14.48 -0.10
C ASP A 53 -10.69 -14.88 -1.57
N PRO A 54 -11.24 -16.03 -2.01
CA PRO A 54 -11.17 -16.45 -3.40
C PRO A 54 -11.67 -15.41 -4.42
N ILE A 55 -12.49 -14.45 -4.00
CA ILE A 55 -13.00 -13.38 -4.85
C ILE A 55 -11.93 -12.36 -5.28
N LEU A 56 -10.74 -12.42 -4.68
CA LEU A 56 -9.56 -11.63 -5.08
C LEU A 56 -8.91 -12.20 -6.35
N MET A 57 -9.64 -12.19 -7.45
CA MET A 57 -9.23 -12.72 -8.75
C MET A 57 -7.93 -12.10 -9.29
N CYS A 58 -7.66 -10.82 -9.01
CA CYS A 58 -6.40 -10.19 -9.40
C CYS A 58 -5.18 -10.78 -8.69
N LEU A 59 -5.39 -11.46 -7.56
CA LEU A 59 -4.35 -12.20 -6.84
C LEU A 59 -4.31 -13.68 -7.25
N HIS A 60 -5.46 -14.37 -7.22
CA HIS A 60 -5.52 -15.81 -7.42
C HIS A 60 -5.47 -16.22 -8.89
N GLU A 61 -6.12 -15.47 -9.78
CA GLU A 61 -6.20 -15.76 -11.21
C GLU A 61 -5.84 -14.52 -12.05
N PRO A 62 -4.57 -14.06 -12.02
CA PRO A 62 -4.15 -12.81 -12.66
C PRO A 62 -4.27 -12.81 -14.18
N ASN A 63 -4.41 -13.99 -14.81
CA ASN A 63 -4.58 -14.17 -16.24
C ASN A 63 -6.05 -14.36 -16.67
N SER A 64 -6.99 -14.27 -15.73
CA SER A 64 -8.42 -14.39 -16.02
C SER A 64 -8.96 -13.19 -16.80
N ILE A 65 -10.08 -13.40 -17.50
CA ILE A 65 -10.82 -12.31 -18.17
C ILE A 65 -11.24 -11.24 -17.17
N TRP A 66 -11.59 -11.63 -15.95
CA TRP A 66 -11.94 -10.73 -14.85
C TRP A 66 -10.78 -9.82 -14.44
N ALA A 67 -9.59 -10.40 -14.22
CA ALA A 67 -8.39 -9.64 -13.92
C ALA A 67 -8.04 -8.65 -15.04
N GLU A 68 -8.28 -9.05 -16.30
CA GLU A 68 -8.10 -8.15 -17.44
C GLU A 68 -9.07 -6.97 -17.44
N GLN A 69 -10.35 -7.19 -17.10
CA GLN A 69 -11.31 -6.07 -16.96
C GLN A 69 -10.86 -5.06 -15.90
N ILE A 70 -10.30 -5.54 -14.78
CA ILE A 70 -9.74 -4.66 -13.74
C ILE A 70 -8.48 -3.94 -14.24
N ARG A 71 -7.62 -4.57 -15.05
CA ARG A 71 -6.46 -3.90 -15.67
C ARG A 71 -6.88 -2.79 -16.65
N ILE A 72 -7.95 -3.02 -17.42
CA ILE A 72 -8.54 -2.00 -18.30
C ILE A 72 -9.08 -0.83 -17.46
N LEU A 73 -9.82 -1.12 -16.37
CA LEU A 73 -10.31 -0.10 -15.44
C LEU A 73 -9.17 0.72 -14.82
N LYS A 74 -8.14 0.04 -14.30
CA LYS A 74 -6.92 0.67 -13.76
C LYS A 74 -6.30 1.64 -14.77
N THR A 75 -6.10 1.20 -16.01
CA THR A 75 -5.48 2.02 -17.07
C THR A 75 -6.27 3.30 -17.31
N ARG A 76 -7.61 3.21 -17.37
CA ARG A 76 -8.48 4.38 -17.56
C ARG A 76 -8.43 5.37 -16.38
N LEU A 77 -8.24 4.87 -15.16
CA LEU A 77 -8.17 5.69 -13.95
C LEU A 77 -6.80 6.36 -13.77
N LEU A 78 -5.72 5.63 -14.03
CA LEU A 78 -4.34 6.14 -13.85
C LEU A 78 -3.83 6.96 -15.04
N PHE A 79 -4.37 6.74 -16.24
CA PHE A 79 -3.96 7.45 -17.46
C PHE A 79 -5.16 8.10 -18.16
N PRO A 80 -5.81 9.09 -17.53
CA PRO A 80 -6.93 9.80 -18.15
C PRO A 80 -6.45 10.65 -19.33
N LYS A 81 -7.33 10.84 -20.32
CA LYS A 81 -7.02 11.61 -21.55
C LYS A 81 -6.61 13.06 -21.25
N ASP A 82 -7.13 13.63 -20.17
CA ASP A 82 -6.88 15.03 -19.77
C ASP A 82 -5.59 15.20 -18.94
N GLY A 83 -4.81 14.12 -18.75
CA GLY A 83 -3.47 14.13 -18.16
C GLY A 83 -3.39 14.30 -16.63
N LYS A 84 -4.51 14.54 -15.94
CA LYS A 84 -4.55 14.67 -14.47
C LYS A 84 -4.79 13.35 -13.78
N VAL A 85 -3.72 12.72 -13.29
CA VAL A 85 -3.80 11.48 -12.51
C VAL A 85 -4.35 11.77 -11.11
N GLN A 86 -5.41 11.06 -10.72
CA GLN A 86 -5.98 11.17 -9.37
C GLN A 86 -5.20 10.28 -8.39
N LYS A 87 -4.75 10.87 -7.27
CA LYS A 87 -4.06 10.13 -6.19
C LYS A 87 -5.02 9.49 -5.19
N MET A 88 -6.28 9.91 -5.21
CA MET A 88 -7.33 9.44 -4.32
C MET A 88 -8.54 9.03 -5.14
N LEU A 89 -9.05 7.83 -4.87
CA LEU A 89 -10.22 7.28 -5.52
C LEU A 89 -11.21 6.81 -4.45
N MET A 90 -12.46 7.25 -4.56
CA MET A 90 -13.56 6.72 -3.78
C MET A 90 -14.35 5.73 -4.63
N VAL A 91 -14.58 4.53 -4.10
CA VAL A 91 -15.44 3.52 -4.72
C VAL A 91 -16.75 3.46 -3.95
N THR A 92 -17.86 3.66 -4.63
CA THR A 92 -19.21 3.62 -4.04
C THR A 92 -20.18 2.92 -4.99
N SER A 93 -21.34 2.54 -4.45
CA SER A 93 -22.40 1.83 -5.15
C SER A 93 -23.74 2.55 -4.97
N ALA A 94 -24.67 2.38 -5.92
CA ALA A 94 -26.01 2.96 -5.75
C ALA A 94 -26.76 2.19 -4.65
N MET A 95 -26.65 0.86 -4.65
CA MET A 95 -27.27 -0.02 -3.67
C MET A 95 -26.25 -0.86 -2.88
N PRO A 96 -26.62 -1.41 -1.70
CA PRO A 96 -25.85 -2.45 -1.03
C PRO A 96 -25.74 -3.72 -1.89
N GLY A 97 -24.63 -4.45 -1.79
CA GLY A 97 -24.45 -5.73 -2.48
C GLY A 97 -23.97 -5.67 -3.94
N GLU A 98 -23.78 -4.49 -4.53
CA GLU A 98 -23.30 -4.33 -5.93
C GLU A 98 -21.82 -4.70 -6.13
N GLY A 99 -21.13 -5.22 -5.11
CA GLY A 99 -19.73 -5.65 -5.24
C GLY A 99 -18.69 -4.52 -5.17
N LYS A 100 -19.04 -3.33 -4.66
CA LYS A 100 -18.07 -2.21 -4.50
C LYS A 100 -16.78 -2.60 -3.77
N SER A 101 -16.87 -3.38 -2.67
CA SER A 101 -15.71 -3.81 -1.89
C SER A 101 -14.83 -4.80 -2.68
N VAL A 102 -15.46 -5.67 -3.49
CA VAL A 102 -14.77 -6.62 -4.37
C VAL A 102 -13.98 -5.88 -5.45
N VAL A 103 -14.62 -4.90 -6.10
CA VAL A 103 -13.98 -4.07 -7.12
C VAL A 103 -12.85 -3.24 -6.51
N ALA A 104 -13.08 -2.60 -5.35
CA ALA A 104 -12.06 -1.80 -4.68
C ALA A 104 -10.81 -2.61 -4.31
N SER A 105 -11.00 -3.83 -3.78
CA SER A 105 -9.91 -4.70 -3.35
C SER A 105 -9.09 -5.25 -4.53
N ASN A 106 -9.77 -5.76 -5.57
CA ASN A 106 -9.10 -6.23 -6.78
C ASN A 106 -8.39 -5.09 -7.53
N LEU A 107 -9.00 -3.89 -7.57
CA LEU A 107 -8.37 -2.71 -8.16
C LEU A 107 -7.11 -2.31 -7.38
N ALA A 108 -7.16 -2.31 -6.04
CA ALA A 108 -6.01 -2.01 -5.20
C ALA A 108 -4.86 -3.01 -5.44
N ILE A 109 -5.16 -4.31 -5.51
CA ILE A 109 -4.18 -5.36 -5.86
C ILE A 109 -3.57 -5.10 -7.23
N SER A 110 -4.41 -4.82 -8.24
CA SER A 110 -3.95 -4.56 -9.61
C SER A 110 -3.04 -3.32 -9.69
N ILE A 111 -3.29 -2.28 -8.91
CA ILE A 111 -2.41 -1.10 -8.83
C ILE A 111 -1.12 -1.44 -8.09
N ALA A 112 -1.20 -2.15 -6.97
CA ALA A 112 -0.03 -2.55 -6.17
C ALA A 112 0.92 -3.51 -6.89
N GLN A 113 0.43 -4.29 -7.85
CA GLN A 113 1.24 -5.15 -8.72
C GLN A 113 2.11 -4.37 -9.72
N ASN A 114 1.86 -3.08 -9.95
CA ASN A 114 2.73 -2.27 -10.79
C ASN A 114 4.05 -1.97 -10.06
N VAL A 115 5.13 -1.83 -10.83
CA VAL A 115 6.46 -1.53 -10.28
C VAL A 115 6.47 -0.16 -9.61
N ASN A 116 6.93 -0.12 -8.35
CA ASN A 116 7.07 1.10 -7.53
C ASN A 116 5.76 1.81 -7.15
N GLU A 117 4.60 1.17 -7.26
CA GLU A 117 3.34 1.72 -6.77
C GLU A 117 3.10 1.33 -5.30
N LYS A 118 2.58 2.29 -4.51
CA LYS A 118 2.15 2.05 -3.13
C LYS A 118 0.68 2.40 -3.02
N VAL A 119 -0.11 1.46 -2.54
CA VAL A 119 -1.56 1.58 -2.45
C VAL A 119 -2.00 1.42 -1.01
N LEU A 120 -2.90 2.31 -0.57
CA LEU A 120 -3.60 2.21 0.69
C LEU A 120 -5.10 2.06 0.39
N LEU A 121 -5.66 0.89 0.72
CA LEU A 121 -7.10 0.67 0.71
C LEU A 121 -7.64 0.97 2.11
N ILE A 122 -8.64 1.84 2.18
CA ILE A 122 -9.31 2.21 3.43
C ILE A 122 -10.77 1.77 3.31
N ASP A 123 -11.23 0.92 4.24
CA ASP A 123 -12.65 0.63 4.37
C ASP A 123 -13.34 1.79 5.10
N CYS A 124 -14.21 2.49 4.38
CA CYS A 124 -14.98 3.61 4.91
C CYS A 124 -16.42 3.22 5.29
N ASP A 125 -16.84 1.96 5.11
CA ASP A 125 -18.16 1.48 5.53
C ASP A 125 -18.12 0.99 6.99
N LEU A 126 -18.25 1.93 7.92
CA LEU A 126 -18.25 1.62 9.36
C LEU A 126 -19.55 0.94 9.84
N ARG A 127 -20.61 0.94 9.03
CA ARG A 127 -21.91 0.35 9.42
C ARG A 127 -21.95 -1.13 9.10
N ARG A 128 -21.40 -1.52 7.95
CA ARG A 128 -21.36 -2.91 7.47
C ARG A 128 -20.00 -3.18 6.80
N PRO A 129 -18.90 -3.18 7.58
CA PRO A 129 -17.58 -3.43 7.03
C PRO A 129 -17.55 -4.81 6.39
N THR A 130 -17.07 -4.88 5.15
CA THR A 130 -17.02 -6.12 4.38
C THR A 130 -15.56 -6.43 4.09
N ARG A 131 -15.07 -7.57 4.59
CA ARG A 131 -13.76 -8.13 4.22
C ARG A 131 -13.95 -9.11 3.07
N PRO A 132 -13.51 -8.77 1.84
CA PRO A 132 -13.01 -9.76 0.90
C PRO A 132 -11.52 -10.05 1.20
#